data_AF-A0A1G5KE65-F1
#
_entry.id   AF-A0A1G5KE65-F1
#
_cell.length_a   1.000
_cell.length_b   1.000
_cell.length_c   1.000
_cell.angle_alpha   90.00
_cell.angle_beta   90.00
_cell.angle_gamma   90.00
#
_symmetry.space_group_name_H-M   'P 1'
#
loop_
_entity.id
_entity.type
_entity.pdbx_description
1 polymer ?
#
loop_
_entity_poly.entity_id
_entity_poly.type
_entity_poly.pdbx_seq_one_letter_code
_entity_poly.pdbx_strand_id
1 'polypeptide(L)'
;MAIVAIDRSGIRVGDAVNFDIGQFMAGTGWEQIKEPHVGRNAWTGAYRRGDKIIRVHSRPGVGDVVATVDGRRIIAEFTKGPLVDKPGRTEHSLLRMALGQTLLFEVSADDIVVTAVPDTPAFRRVAETWRSPPHVRRAGIRIASWPATLRSPAWSCDGKIIALSPISPSR
;
A
#
# COMPACT_ATOMS: atom_id res chain seq x y z
N MET A 1 -8.98 5.16 -11.76
CA MET A 1 -7.71 4.46 -12.04
C MET A 1 -6.93 4.35 -10.73
N ALA A 2 -6.34 3.20 -10.44
CA ALA A 2 -5.40 3.04 -9.33
C ALA A 2 -4.00 2.70 -9.85
N ILE A 3 -3.00 3.21 -9.19
CA ILE A 3 -1.58 2.95 -9.41
C ILE A 3 -1.07 2.34 -8.10
N VAL A 4 -0.34 1.25 -8.18
CA VAL A 4 0.15 0.52 -7.02
C VAL A 4 1.65 0.40 -7.18
N ALA A 5 2.38 0.90 -6.18
CA ALA A 5 3.81 0.68 -6.11
C ALA A 5 4.07 -0.59 -5.30
N ILE A 6 4.93 -1.43 -5.83
CA ILE A 6 5.57 -2.51 -5.08
C ILE A 6 6.99 -2.04 -4.82
N ASP A 7 7.26 -1.49 -3.63
CA ASP A 7 8.65 -1.22 -3.26
C ASP A 7 9.30 -2.51 -2.72
N ARG A 8 10.52 -2.76 -3.21
CA ARG A 8 11.36 -3.94 -2.99
C ARG A 8 10.72 -5.30 -3.30
N SER A 9 11.17 -5.83 -4.44
CA SER A 9 11.33 -7.24 -4.78
C SER A 9 10.07 -8.11 -4.80
N GLY A 10 9.75 -8.66 -5.97
CA GLY A 10 9.44 -10.09 -6.01
C GLY A 10 10.60 -10.78 -5.29
N ILE A 11 10.35 -11.24 -4.06
CA ILE A 11 11.39 -11.61 -3.11
C ILE A 11 12.12 -12.83 -3.69
N ARG A 12 13.30 -12.61 -4.26
CA ARG A 12 14.25 -13.67 -4.60
C ARG A 12 15.18 -13.86 -3.41
N VAL A 13 15.06 -14.97 -2.68
CA VAL A 13 16.06 -15.41 -1.69
C VAL A 13 16.81 -16.54 -2.36
N GLY A 14 18.04 -16.26 -2.83
CA GLY A 14 18.73 -17.17 -3.75
C GLY A 14 17.94 -17.35 -5.06
N ASP A 15 17.72 -18.60 -5.47
CA ASP A 15 16.98 -18.93 -6.70
C ASP A 15 15.46 -18.99 -6.54
N ALA A 16 14.92 -18.91 -5.32
CA ALA A 16 13.49 -19.05 -5.06
C ALA A 16 12.73 -17.73 -5.23
N VAL A 17 11.75 -17.71 -6.14
CA VAL A 17 10.73 -16.66 -6.22
C VAL A 17 9.71 -16.89 -5.11
N ASN A 18 9.73 -16.09 -4.04
CA ASN A 18 8.80 -16.27 -2.92
C ASN A 18 7.39 -15.76 -3.22
N PHE A 19 7.20 -14.94 -4.26
CA PHE A 19 5.87 -14.48 -4.68
C PHE A 19 5.85 -14.06 -6.16
N ASP A 20 5.02 -14.72 -6.95
CA ASP A 20 4.80 -14.38 -8.36
C ASP A 20 3.60 -13.43 -8.50
N ILE A 21 3.91 -12.15 -8.70
CA ILE A 21 2.92 -11.08 -8.88
C ILE A 21 2.07 -11.33 -10.12
N GLY A 22 2.66 -11.82 -11.22
CA GLY A 22 1.93 -12.08 -12.45
C GLY A 22 0.90 -13.19 -12.26
N GLN A 23 1.33 -14.32 -11.68
CA GLN A 23 0.44 -15.45 -11.38
C GLN A 23 -0.66 -15.06 -10.39
N PHE A 24 -0.34 -14.26 -9.38
CA PHE A 24 -1.31 -13.75 -8.43
C PHE A 24 -2.36 -12.84 -9.08
N MET A 25 -1.92 -11.89 -9.91
CA MET A 25 -2.84 -10.99 -10.61
C MET A 25 -3.79 -11.82 -11.49
N ALA A 26 -3.26 -12.78 -12.25
CA ALA A 26 -4.07 -13.71 -13.04
C ALA A 26 -5.04 -14.53 -12.19
N GLY A 27 -4.57 -15.12 -11.09
CA GLY A 27 -5.38 -15.92 -10.17
C GLY A 27 -6.49 -15.14 -9.47
N THR A 28 -6.46 -13.81 -9.53
CA THR A 28 -7.45 -12.91 -8.93
C THR A 28 -8.31 -12.18 -9.97
N GLY A 29 -8.25 -12.65 -11.22
CA GLY A 29 -9.05 -12.18 -12.35
C GLY A 29 -8.54 -10.89 -12.99
N TRP A 30 -7.29 -10.50 -12.73
CA TRP A 30 -6.66 -9.38 -13.42
C TRP A 30 -5.89 -9.86 -14.64
N GLU A 31 -6.15 -9.21 -15.77
CA GLU A 31 -5.48 -9.46 -17.04
C GLU A 31 -4.45 -8.37 -17.29
N GLN A 32 -3.21 -8.73 -17.60
CA GLN A 32 -2.22 -7.75 -18.01
C GLN A 32 -2.62 -7.17 -19.37
N ILE A 33 -2.71 -5.84 -19.45
CA ILE A 33 -2.91 -5.13 -20.70
C ILE A 33 -1.61 -5.26 -21.48
N LYS A 34 -1.66 -5.72 -22.73
CA LYS A 34 -0.50 -5.79 -23.62
C LYS A 34 0.00 -4.38 -23.95
N GLU A 35 0.79 -3.81 -23.05
CA GLU A 35 1.62 -2.62 -23.28
C GLU A 35 3.02 -3.07 -23.74
N PRO A 36 3.73 -2.28 -24.56
CA PRO A 36 5.17 -2.45 -24.73
C PRO A 36 5.82 -2.47 -23.34
N HIS A 37 6.66 -3.47 -23.04
CA HIS A 37 7.26 -3.64 -21.70
C HIS A 37 7.84 -2.32 -21.18
N VAL A 38 7.19 -1.71 -20.17
CA VAL A 38 7.57 -0.39 -19.63
C VAL A 38 8.62 -0.53 -18.50
N GLY A 39 9.02 -1.75 -18.15
CA GLY A 39 9.95 -2.00 -17.05
C GLY A 39 10.83 -3.24 -17.24
N ARG A 40 11.87 -3.35 -16.41
CA ARG A 40 12.81 -4.50 -16.41
C ARG A 40 12.16 -5.83 -16.00
N ASN A 41 10.99 -5.79 -15.36
CA ASN A 41 10.30 -6.97 -14.84
C ASN A 41 9.00 -7.22 -15.60
N ALA A 42 8.77 -8.47 -16.03
CA ALA A 42 7.57 -8.87 -16.79
C ALA A 42 6.24 -8.60 -16.06
N TRP A 43 6.25 -8.58 -14.73
CA TRP A 43 5.07 -8.28 -13.89
C TRP A 43 4.74 -6.77 -13.78
N THR A 44 5.60 -5.88 -14.27
CA THR A 44 5.30 -4.43 -14.27
C THR A 44 4.39 -4.08 -15.45
N GLY A 45 3.42 -3.19 -15.23
CA GLY A 45 2.50 -2.77 -16.29
C GLY A 45 1.09 -2.48 -15.80
N ALA A 46 0.19 -2.23 -16.75
CA ALA A 46 -1.23 -2.07 -16.47
C ALA A 46 -1.95 -3.42 -16.47
N TYR A 47 -2.86 -3.59 -15.53
CA TYR A 47 -3.74 -4.73 -15.36
C TYR A 47 -5.19 -4.28 -15.37
N ARG A 48 -6.08 -5.08 -15.96
CA ARG A 48 -7.51 -4.79 -16.09
C ARG A 48 -8.35 -5.91 -15.47
N ARG A 49 -9.43 -5.54 -14.81
CA ARG A 49 -10.49 -6.45 -14.37
C ARG A 49 -11.83 -5.76 -14.50
N GLY A 50 -12.62 -6.12 -15.51
CA GLY A 50 -13.84 -5.41 -15.86
C GLY A 50 -13.55 -3.96 -16.27
N ASP A 51 -14.16 -3.00 -15.57
CA ASP A 51 -14.00 -1.56 -15.72
C ASP A 51 -12.81 -0.97 -14.92
N LYS A 52 -12.10 -1.82 -14.17
CA LYS A 52 -11.03 -1.40 -13.26
C LYS A 52 -9.67 -1.55 -13.91
N ILE A 53 -8.81 -0.57 -13.68
CA ILE A 53 -7.41 -0.56 -14.13
C ILE A 53 -6.51 -0.32 -12.92
N ILE A 54 -5.51 -1.19 -12.75
CA ILE A 54 -4.39 -1.05 -11.81
C ILE A 54 -3.09 -0.95 -12.60
N ARG A 55 -2.23 0.01 -12.28
CA ARG A 55 -0.86 0.05 -12.81
C ARG A 55 0.14 -0.37 -11.73
N VAL A 56 0.88 -1.44 -11.97
CA VAL A 56 1.86 -1.99 -11.05
C VAL A 56 3.28 -1.54 -11.45
N HIS A 57 4.03 -0.95 -10.52
CA HIS A 57 5.41 -0.50 -10.76
C HIS A 57 6.31 -0.63 -9.53
N SER A 58 7.63 -0.46 -9.71
CA SER A 58 8.64 -0.54 -8.63
C SER A 58 9.36 0.79 -8.42
N ARG A 59 8.62 1.91 -8.38
CA ARG A 59 9.24 3.25 -8.26
C ARG A 59 9.24 3.66 -6.79
N PRO A 60 10.40 3.99 -6.20
CA PRO A 60 10.46 4.49 -4.84
C PRO A 60 9.81 5.89 -4.74
N GLY A 61 9.34 6.26 -3.55
CA GLY A 61 8.85 7.61 -3.25
C GLY A 61 7.45 7.97 -3.77
N VAL A 62 6.74 7.02 -4.39
CA VAL A 62 5.38 7.24 -4.94
C VAL A 62 4.27 6.81 -3.96
N GLY A 63 4.62 6.07 -2.90
CA GLY A 63 3.69 5.43 -1.97
C GLY A 63 3.19 4.07 -2.46
N ASP A 64 2.87 3.17 -1.52
CA ASP A 64 2.43 1.80 -1.81
C ASP A 64 1.17 1.76 -2.72
N VAL A 65 0.20 2.67 -2.53
CA VAL A 65 -0.99 2.81 -3.39
C VAL A 65 -1.27 4.27 -3.69
N VAL A 66 -1.54 4.58 -4.96
CA VAL A 66 -2.04 5.87 -5.43
C VAL A 66 -3.36 5.66 -6.17
N ALA A 67 -4.41 6.39 -5.81
CA ALA A 67 -5.70 6.28 -6.48
C ALA A 67 -6.31 7.66 -6.71
N THR A 68 -7.08 7.81 -7.77
CA THR A 68 -7.95 8.99 -7.94
C THR A 68 -9.36 8.61 -7.50
N VAL A 69 -9.88 9.31 -6.48
CA VAL A 69 -11.26 9.16 -5.98
C VAL A 69 -11.89 10.55 -5.99
N ASP A 70 -13.05 10.67 -6.65
CA ASP A 70 -13.79 11.93 -6.80
C ASP A 70 -12.92 13.11 -7.26
N GLY A 71 -12.04 12.86 -8.22
CA GLY A 71 -11.13 13.86 -8.79
C GLY A 71 -9.91 14.20 -7.93
N ARG A 72 -9.77 13.63 -6.72
CA ARG A 72 -8.63 13.86 -5.84
C ARG A 72 -7.68 12.67 -5.85
N ARG A 73 -6.38 12.95 -5.90
CA ARG A 73 -5.35 11.92 -5.80
C ARG A 73 -5.11 11.60 -4.32
N ILE A 74 -5.23 10.33 -3.99
CA ILE A 74 -4.94 9.74 -2.68
C ILE A 74 -3.64 8.96 -2.81
N ILE A 75 -2.69 9.20 -1.92
CA ILE A 75 -1.40 8.52 -1.84
C ILE A 75 -1.31 7.85 -0.48
N ALA A 76 -1.14 6.53 -0.45
CA ALA A 76 -1.18 5.74 0.76
C ALA A 76 0.10 4.91 0.94
N GLU A 77 0.69 5.01 2.13
CA GLU A 77 1.73 4.12 2.62
C GLU A 77 1.11 3.08 3.56
N PHE A 78 1.31 1.79 3.30
CA PHE A 78 0.76 0.73 4.12
C PHE A 78 1.82 0.21 5.10
N THR A 79 1.48 0.24 6.39
CA THR A 79 2.26 -0.50 7.38
C THR A 79 2.02 -2.00 7.24
N LYS A 80 3.01 -2.76 7.70
CA LYS A 80 2.87 -4.20 7.85
C LYS A 80 1.79 -4.60 8.82
N GLY A 81 1.06 -5.66 8.45
CA GLY A 81 0.16 -6.36 9.34
C GLY A 81 0.90 -7.03 10.50
N PRO A 82 0.18 -7.52 11.52
CA PRO A 82 0.76 -8.37 12.55
C PRO A 82 1.19 -9.70 11.90
N LEU A 83 2.39 -9.72 11.34
CA LEU A 83 3.03 -10.93 10.85
C LEU A 83 3.89 -11.46 11.99
N VAL A 84 3.22 -12.23 12.84
CA VAL A 84 3.72 -12.88 14.05
C VAL A 84 3.96 -11.90 15.20
N ASP A 85 3.40 -12.21 16.37
CA ASP A 85 3.72 -11.55 17.64
C ASP A 85 5.21 -11.75 17.94
N LYS A 86 6.05 -10.85 17.43
CA LYS A 86 7.47 -10.80 17.74
C LYS A 86 7.69 -9.80 18.87
N PRO A 87 8.25 -10.22 20.02
CA PRO A 87 8.69 -9.29 21.05
C PRO A 87 9.66 -8.26 20.46
N GLY A 88 9.45 -6.98 20.76
CA GLY A 88 10.43 -5.92 20.46
C GLY A 88 10.24 -5.12 19.16
N ARG A 89 9.16 -5.32 18.39
CA ARG A 89 8.76 -4.35 17.35
C ARG A 89 7.34 -3.85 17.59
N THR A 90 7.25 -2.86 18.47
CA THR A 90 6.00 -2.21 18.85
C THR A 90 5.41 -1.47 17.65
N GLU A 91 4.10 -1.52 17.48
CA GLU A 91 3.29 -0.88 16.44
C GLU A 91 3.65 0.61 16.26
N HIS A 92 4.11 1.24 17.34
CA HIS A 92 4.68 2.57 17.38
C HIS A 92 5.86 2.77 16.41
N SER A 93 6.80 1.82 16.36
CA SER A 93 7.93 1.87 15.43
C SER A 93 7.47 1.74 13.98
N LEU A 94 6.47 0.88 13.72
CA LEU A 94 5.92 0.68 12.38
C LEU A 94 5.16 1.91 11.89
N LEU A 95 4.31 2.50 12.72
CA LEU A 95 3.62 3.74 12.38
C LEU A 95 4.61 4.89 12.19
N ARG A 96 5.60 5.03 13.08
CA ARG A 96 6.63 6.07 12.94
C ARG A 96 7.41 5.95 11.64
N MET A 97 7.79 4.72 11.25
CA MET A 97 8.49 4.48 9.99
C MET A 97 7.62 4.83 8.79
N ALA A 98 6.35 4.41 8.77
CA ALA A 98 5.45 4.71 7.66
C ALA A 98 5.13 6.21 7.56
N LEU A 99 4.93 6.91 8.69
CA LEU A 99 4.81 8.37 8.71
C LEU A 99 6.09 9.03 8.14
N GLY A 100 7.26 8.54 8.53
CA GLY A 100 8.55 9.01 8.01
C GLY A 100 8.69 8.82 6.50
N GLN A 101 8.28 7.67 5.95
CA GLN A 101 8.27 7.44 4.50
C GLN A 101 7.26 8.35 3.80
N THR A 102 6.09 8.53 4.40
CA THR A 102 5.00 9.34 3.86
C THR A 102 5.42 10.80 3.67
N LEU A 103 6.28 11.32 4.55
CA LEU A 103 6.85 12.67 4.42
C LEU A 103 7.76 12.86 3.20
N LEU A 104 8.25 11.76 2.59
CA LEU A 104 9.17 11.80 1.46
C LEU A 104 8.46 11.69 0.10
N PHE A 105 7.14 11.60 0.10
CA PHE A 105 6.38 11.50 -1.15
C PHE A 105 6.35 12.83 -1.89
N GLU A 106 6.39 12.74 -3.22
CA GLU A 106 6.11 13.88 -4.08
C GLU A 106 4.60 14.12 -4.13
N VAL A 107 4.17 15.21 -3.48
CA VAL A 107 2.76 15.55 -3.25
C VAL A 107 2.45 16.96 -3.75
N SER A 108 1.24 17.13 -4.29
CA SER A 108 0.63 18.43 -4.59
C SER A 108 -0.24 18.90 -3.42
N ALA A 109 -0.60 20.19 -3.37
CA ALA A 109 -1.40 20.76 -2.29
C ALA A 109 -2.79 20.10 -2.13
N ASP A 110 -3.34 19.58 -3.22
CA ASP A 110 -4.66 18.92 -3.25
C ASP A 110 -4.62 17.42 -2.97
N ASP A 111 -3.41 16.83 -2.87
CA ASP A 111 -3.24 15.41 -2.63
C ASP A 111 -3.66 15.05 -1.21
N ILE A 112 -4.33 13.90 -1.08
CA ILE A 112 -4.66 13.32 0.21
C ILE A 112 -3.62 12.26 0.53
N VAL A 113 -2.78 12.55 1.51
CA VAL A 113 -1.70 11.66 1.92
C VAL A 113 -2.14 10.84 3.14
N VAL A 114 -1.97 9.52 3.08
CA VAL A 114 -2.48 8.58 4.07
C VAL A 114 -1.38 7.61 4.52
N THR A 115 -1.25 7.44 5.84
CA THR A 115 -0.58 6.28 6.41
C THR A 115 -1.64 5.28 6.86
N ALA A 116 -1.63 4.09 6.25
CA ALA A 116 -2.62 3.04 6.48
C ALA A 116 -2.09 1.98 7.45
N VAL A 117 -2.85 1.72 8.53
CA VAL A 117 -2.51 0.74 9.57
C VAL A 117 -3.55 -0.39 9.67
N PRO A 118 -3.17 -1.59 10.12
CA PRO A 118 -4.13 -2.65 10.42
C PRO A 118 -5.14 -2.18 11.45
N ASP A 119 -6.39 -2.58 11.27
CA ASP A 119 -7.46 -2.31 12.22
C ASP A 119 -7.42 -3.29 13.40
N THR A 120 -6.41 -3.14 14.27
CA THR A 120 -6.25 -3.92 15.50
C THR A 120 -6.30 -3.00 16.73
N PRO A 121 -6.67 -3.51 17.92
CA PRO A 121 -6.69 -2.70 19.14
C PRO A 121 -5.35 -2.01 19.44
N ALA A 122 -4.21 -2.65 19.13
CA ALA A 122 -2.90 -2.06 19.33
C ALA A 122 -2.65 -0.87 18.38
N PHE A 123 -2.90 -1.04 17.08
CA PHE A 123 -2.74 0.03 16.10
C PHE A 123 -3.74 1.16 16.28
N ARG A 124 -4.98 0.89 16.72
CA ARG A 124 -5.95 1.94 17.07
C ARG A 124 -5.43 2.89 18.14
N ARG A 125 -4.93 2.34 19.27
CA ARG A 125 -4.37 3.14 20.38
C ARG A 125 -3.19 4.00 19.91
N VAL A 126 -2.28 3.41 19.14
CA VAL A 126 -1.11 4.13 18.62
C VAL A 126 -1.55 5.19 17.61
N ALA A 127 -2.45 4.88 16.68
CA ALA A 127 -2.96 5.82 15.70
C ALA A 127 -3.66 7.03 16.35
N GLU A 128 -4.51 6.80 17.36
CA GLU A 128 -5.15 7.87 18.13
C GLU A 128 -4.13 8.79 18.79
N THR A 129 -3.12 8.19 19.44
CA THR A 129 -2.03 8.95 20.06
C THR A 129 -1.33 9.85 19.05
N TRP A 130 -1.05 9.33 17.85
CA TRP A 130 -0.30 10.03 16.79
C TRP A 130 -1.13 10.99 15.95
N ARG A 131 -2.47 10.98 16.02
CA ARG A 131 -3.32 11.99 15.39
C ARG A 131 -3.30 13.33 16.14
N SER A 132 -2.95 13.30 17.42
CA SER A 132 -2.97 14.47 18.31
C SER A 132 -1.79 15.46 18.17
N PRO A 133 -0.53 15.04 17.92
CA PRO A 133 0.61 15.95 17.99
C PRO A 133 0.56 17.01 16.87
N PRO A 134 0.88 18.29 17.17
CA PRO A 134 0.76 19.38 16.21
C PRO A 134 1.54 19.17 14.90
N HIS A 135 2.73 18.57 14.96
CA HIS A 135 3.57 18.34 13.78
C HIS A 135 2.94 17.34 12.80
N VAL A 136 2.28 16.29 13.30
CA VAL A 136 1.59 15.31 12.45
C VAL A 136 0.39 15.97 11.77
N ARG A 137 -0.38 16.77 12.52
CA ARG A 137 -1.51 17.52 11.95
C ARG A 137 -1.08 18.53 10.89
N ARG A 138 0.00 19.27 11.13
CA ARG A 138 0.53 20.27 10.17
C ARG A 138 1.08 19.64 8.91
N ALA A 139 1.62 18.42 9.00
CA ALA A 139 2.07 17.68 7.82
C ALA A 139 0.92 17.26 6.89
N GLY A 140 -0.35 17.39 7.31
CA GLY A 140 -1.51 17.04 6.49
C GLY A 140 -1.69 15.53 6.25
N ILE A 141 -0.89 14.69 6.91
CA ILE A 141 -0.94 13.23 6.76
C ILE A 141 -2.11 12.68 7.58
N ARG A 142 -2.97 11.90 6.93
CA ARG A 142 -4.08 11.20 7.57
C ARG A 142 -3.65 9.81 8.01
N ILE A 143 -4.13 9.35 9.17
CA ILE A 143 -3.93 7.97 9.61
C ILE A 143 -5.26 7.23 9.48
N ALA A 144 -5.31 6.22 8.61
CA ALA A 144 -6.49 5.41 8.34
C ALA A 144 -6.24 3.94 8.72
N SER A 145 -7.31 3.23 9.10
CA SER A 145 -7.25 1.80 9.42
C SER A 145 -7.85 0.96 8.30
N TRP A 146 -7.28 -0.23 8.05
CA TRP A 146 -7.81 -1.20 7.08
C TRP A 146 -8.14 -2.53 7.79
N PRO A 147 -9.20 -3.26 7.37
CA PRO A 147 -9.65 -4.45 8.08
C PRO A 147 -8.57 -5.53 8.13
N ALA A 148 -8.09 -5.87 9.33
CA ALA A 148 -7.09 -6.93 9.52
C ALA A 148 -7.59 -8.32 9.05
N THR A 149 -8.90 -8.47 8.84
CA THR A 149 -9.59 -9.68 8.39
C THR A 149 -9.72 -9.82 6.87
N LEU A 150 -9.14 -8.91 6.06
CA LEU A 150 -9.08 -9.09 4.60
C LEU A 150 -8.27 -10.37 4.26
N ARG A 151 -8.98 -11.50 4.18
CA ARG A 151 -8.57 -12.76 3.53
C ARG A 151 -8.83 -12.73 2.02
N SER A 152 -8.97 -11.54 1.45
CA SER A 152 -8.87 -11.33 0.01
C SER A 152 -7.41 -11.08 -0.33
N PRO A 153 -6.97 -11.49 -1.52
CA PRO A 153 -5.57 -11.73 -1.85
C PRO A 153 -4.79 -10.43 -1.59
N ALA A 154 -4.18 -10.41 -0.41
CA ALA A 154 -3.54 -9.28 0.21
C ALA A 154 -2.06 -9.47 -0.05
N TRP A 155 -1.41 -8.42 -0.49
CA TRP A 155 0.03 -8.47 -0.72
C TRP A 155 0.71 -8.70 0.63
N SER A 156 1.80 -9.46 0.67
CA SER A 156 2.65 -9.55 1.85
C SER A 156 4.08 -9.73 1.36
N CYS A 157 4.74 -8.62 1.04
CA CYS A 157 6.19 -8.59 0.92
C CYS A 157 6.75 -7.96 2.19
N ASP A 158 7.65 -8.66 2.89
CA ASP A 158 8.31 -8.22 4.13
C ASP A 158 7.41 -7.77 5.30
N GLY A 159 6.13 -8.15 5.27
CA GLY A 159 5.19 -7.71 6.28
C GLY A 159 4.01 -6.89 5.76
N LYS A 160 4.22 -6.14 4.66
CA LYS A 160 3.31 -5.08 4.23
C LYS A 160 2.06 -5.64 3.57
N ILE A 161 0.89 -5.35 4.16
CA ILE A 161 -0.40 -5.69 3.57
C ILE A 161 -0.88 -4.56 2.67
N ILE A 162 -0.76 -4.76 1.35
CA ILE A 162 -1.36 -3.88 0.34
C ILE A 162 -2.68 -4.50 -0.07
N ALA A 163 -3.79 -3.84 0.29
CA ALA A 163 -5.13 -4.23 -0.09
C ALA A 163 -5.44 -3.70 -1.49
N LEU A 164 -5.46 -4.57 -2.51
CA LEU A 164 -5.97 -4.24 -3.85
C LEU A 164 -7.50 -4.30 -3.94
N SER A 165 -8.21 -4.01 -2.85
CA SER A 165 -9.65 -3.83 -2.97
C SER A 165 -9.92 -2.46 -3.60
N PRO A 166 -10.84 -2.37 -4.57
CA PRO A 166 -11.33 -1.07 -5.01
C PRO A 166 -11.86 -0.36 -3.77
N ILE A 167 -11.33 0.83 -3.49
CA ILE A 167 -11.90 1.74 -2.50
C ILE A 167 -13.35 1.96 -2.93
N SER A 168 -14.29 1.31 -2.25
CA SER A 168 -15.69 1.64 -2.36
C SER A 168 -15.89 2.87 -1.49
N PRO A 169 -16.41 3.99 -2.04
CA PRO A 169 -16.73 5.14 -1.22
C PRO A 169 -17.82 4.71 -0.23
N SER A 170 -17.49 4.74 1.05
CA SER A 170 -18.50 4.67 2.11
C SER A 170 -19.43 5.87 1.90
N ARG A 171 -20.72 5.58 1.72
CA ARG A 171 -21.80 6.57 1.75
C ARG A 171 -21.86 7.29 3.09
#